data_AF-A0A1Y5JWV7-F1
#
_entry.id   AF-A0A1Y5JWV7-F1
#
_cell.length_a   1.000
_cell.length_b   1.000
_cell.length_c   1.000
_cell.angle_alpha   90.00
_cell.angle_beta   90.00
_cell.angle_gamma   90.00
#
_symmetry.space_group_name_H-M   'P 1'
#
loop_
_entity.id
_entity.type
_entity.pdbx_description
1 polymer ?
#
loop_
_entity_poly.entity_id
_entity_poly.type
_entity_poly.pdbx_seq_one_letter_code
_entity_poly.pdbx_strand_id
1 'polypeptide(L)'
;MFNKLTVMCVLLTAFFSQMALANLLISPTRVTFDDRQRSAKVTVINNSDEQRTYRVVWSEKQALPAGGYNNLAQVTANSLSPMTRLSPKQVTLAPGEKQTVKIAIRKPKGLQAGEYRSHLLFQALPNENKEQKSGIQINMIMSFSIPVVYREQAEQPRVTITQVSIVKSADQAKPKIQVQLKRHTNFSSYGKLSAYVKNASGGQEKIAEISNLSIYPEVDKAIATLSLFKDKQLPENGVVLIDYEGAEEYKAVDFASYTLAIGE
;
A
#
# COMPACT_ATOMS: atom_id res chain seq x y z
N MET A 1 38.67 32.09 -9.86
CA MET A 1 38.54 31.38 -11.15
C MET A 1 38.14 29.95 -10.84
N PHE A 2 36.86 29.60 -11.02
CA PHE A 2 36.40 28.23 -10.78
C PHE A 2 37.11 27.30 -11.77
N ASN A 3 37.81 26.30 -11.25
CA ASN A 3 38.54 25.34 -12.07
C ASN A 3 37.50 24.59 -12.93
N LYS A 4 37.63 24.66 -14.26
CA LYS A 4 36.67 24.08 -15.21
C LYS A 4 36.41 22.60 -14.93
N LEU A 5 37.39 21.91 -14.34
CA LEU A 5 37.31 20.52 -13.89
C LEU A 5 36.32 20.31 -12.74
N THR A 6 36.24 21.24 -11.78
CA THR A 6 35.31 21.16 -10.64
C THR A 6 33.87 21.41 -11.07
N VAL A 7 33.65 22.32 -12.03
CA VAL A 7 32.32 22.56 -12.63
C VAL A 7 31.85 21.34 -13.43
N MET A 8 32.77 20.66 -14.12
CA MET A 8 32.47 19.45 -14.91
C MET A 8 32.10 18.24 -14.02
N CYS A 9 32.77 18.05 -12.88
CA CYS A 9 32.42 16.98 -11.93
C CYS A 9 31.07 17.22 -11.22
N VAL A 10 30.70 18.48 -10.95
CA VAL A 10 29.39 18.82 -10.37
C VAL A 10 28.26 18.61 -11.39
N LEU A 11 28.50 18.88 -12.68
CA LEU A 11 27.53 18.59 -13.75
C LEU A 11 27.35 17.08 -14.01
N LEU A 12 28.39 16.26 -13.86
CA LEU A 12 28.30 14.80 -14.09
C LEU A 12 27.48 14.07 -13.01
N THR A 13 27.47 14.58 -11.78
CA THR A 13 26.73 13.98 -10.66
C THR A 13 25.24 14.33 -10.65
N ALA A 14 24.84 15.40 -11.37
CA ALA A 14 23.44 15.81 -11.52
C ALA A 14 22.65 14.98 -12.54
N PHE A 15 23.31 14.18 -13.38
CA PHE A 15 22.65 13.37 -14.43
C PHE A 15 22.31 11.93 -14.02
N PHE A 16 22.70 11.48 -12.84
CA PHE A 16 22.21 10.22 -12.27
C PHE A 16 20.90 10.45 -11.51
N SER A 17 19.90 11.00 -12.21
CA SER A 17 18.52 10.81 -11.79
C SER A 17 18.21 9.33 -11.95
N GLN A 18 18.11 8.61 -10.83
CA GLN A 18 17.59 7.25 -10.84
C GLN A 18 16.16 7.32 -11.34
N MET A 19 15.95 7.07 -12.64
CA MET A 19 14.62 6.82 -13.17
C MET A 19 14.13 5.54 -12.50
N ALA A 20 13.20 5.68 -11.57
CA ALA A 20 12.46 4.55 -11.04
C ALA A 20 11.68 3.94 -12.21
N LEU A 21 12.18 2.83 -12.74
CA LEU A 21 11.52 2.09 -13.82
C LEU A 21 10.36 1.30 -13.22
N ALA A 22 9.18 1.92 -13.15
CA ALA A 22 7.94 1.20 -12.93
C ALA A 22 7.49 0.58 -14.25
N ASN A 23 7.68 -0.73 -14.44
CA ASN A 23 7.36 -1.40 -15.71
C ASN A 23 5.85 -1.52 -15.97
N LEU A 24 5.02 -1.32 -14.94
CA LEU A 24 3.57 -1.36 -15.06
C LEU A 24 2.95 -0.32 -14.11
N LEU A 25 2.09 0.53 -14.65
CA LEU A 25 1.22 1.40 -13.86
C LEU A 25 -0.14 0.73 -13.71
N ILE A 26 -0.66 0.69 -12.48
CA ILE A 26 -1.99 0.15 -12.17
C ILE A 26 -2.81 1.23 -11.47
N SER A 27 -4.02 1.48 -11.96
CA SER A 27 -4.94 2.44 -11.36
C SER A 27 -6.40 1.93 -11.36
N PRO A 28 -7.10 1.94 -10.21
CA PRO A 28 -6.60 2.32 -8.89
C PRO A 28 -5.70 1.23 -8.28
N THR A 29 -4.96 1.57 -7.22
CA THR A 29 -4.12 0.63 -6.44
C THR A 29 -4.90 -0.13 -5.37
N ARG A 30 -6.18 0.17 -5.21
CA ARG A 30 -7.15 -0.48 -4.33
C ARG A 30 -8.53 -0.36 -4.97
N VAL A 31 -9.32 -1.41 -4.89
CA VAL A 31 -10.70 -1.40 -5.37
C VAL A 31 -11.63 -1.70 -4.21
N THR A 32 -12.60 -0.83 -4.00
CA THR A 32 -13.66 -1.03 -3.01
C THR A 32 -14.99 -0.91 -3.72
N PHE A 33 -15.83 -1.91 -3.51
CA PHE A 33 -17.20 -1.91 -3.98
C PHE A 33 -18.12 -1.45 -2.85
N ASP A 34 -18.95 -0.45 -3.12
CA ASP A 34 -20.11 -0.13 -2.29
C ASP A 34 -21.28 -1.10 -2.56
N ASP A 35 -22.33 -1.04 -1.73
CA ASP A 35 -23.51 -1.93 -1.82
C ASP A 35 -24.24 -1.87 -3.18
N ARG A 36 -24.10 -0.77 -3.93
CA ARG A 36 -24.80 -0.53 -5.21
C ARG A 36 -23.93 -0.91 -6.40
N GLN A 37 -22.62 -0.82 -6.28
CA GLN A 37 -21.68 -1.17 -7.34
C GLN A 37 -21.67 -2.67 -7.60
N ARG A 38 -21.73 -3.03 -8.88
CA ARG A 38 -21.65 -4.42 -9.37
C ARG A 38 -20.43 -4.65 -10.25
N SER A 39 -19.75 -3.59 -10.67
CA SER A 39 -18.51 -3.72 -11.42
C SER A 39 -17.55 -2.58 -11.14
N ALA A 40 -16.27 -2.89 -11.15
CA ALA A 40 -15.17 -1.95 -11.09
C ALA A 40 -14.24 -2.14 -12.29
N LYS A 41 -13.43 -1.12 -12.57
CA LYS A 41 -12.44 -1.13 -13.64
C LYS A 41 -11.06 -0.86 -13.05
N VAL A 42 -10.09 -1.66 -13.44
CA VAL A 42 -8.68 -1.46 -13.14
C VAL A 42 -7.97 -1.25 -14.45
N THR A 43 -7.33 -0.11 -14.61
CA THR A 43 -6.53 0.24 -15.77
C THR A 43 -5.09 -0.14 -15.52
N VAL A 44 -4.48 -0.81 -16.48
CA VAL A 44 -3.06 -1.14 -16.49
C VAL A 44 -2.39 -0.51 -17.70
N ILE A 45 -1.22 0.08 -17.51
CA ILE A 45 -0.43 0.73 -18.56
C ILE A 45 0.98 0.17 -18.51
N ASN A 46 1.47 -0.33 -19.63
CA ASN A 46 2.85 -0.76 -19.74
C ASN A 46 3.76 0.47 -19.85
N ASN A 47 4.45 0.79 -18.76
CA ASN A 47 5.37 1.92 -18.68
C ASN A 47 6.82 1.51 -19.02
N SER A 48 7.05 0.26 -19.42
CA SER A 48 8.34 -0.19 -19.97
C SER A 48 8.44 0.03 -21.48
N ASP A 49 9.66 -0.12 -21.99
CA ASP A 49 10.05 -0.04 -23.40
C ASP A 49 9.91 -1.38 -24.15
N GLU A 50 9.56 -2.46 -23.44
CA GLU A 50 9.34 -3.80 -24.01
C GLU A 50 7.86 -4.20 -23.97
N GLN A 51 7.43 -5.06 -24.88
CA GLN A 51 6.13 -5.72 -24.79
C GLN A 51 6.09 -6.62 -23.55
N ARG A 52 4.98 -6.59 -22.80
CA ARG A 52 4.78 -7.39 -21.58
C ARG A 52 3.44 -8.11 -21.62
N THR A 53 3.43 -9.35 -21.15
CA THR A 53 2.19 -10.12 -20.97
C THR A 53 1.95 -10.40 -19.50
N TYR A 54 0.71 -10.18 -19.04
CA TYR A 54 0.29 -10.44 -17.66
C TYR A 54 -0.92 -11.36 -17.65
N ARG A 55 -0.87 -12.39 -16.81
CA ARG A 55 -2.06 -13.15 -16.41
C ARG A 55 -2.73 -12.44 -15.24
N VAL A 56 -4.04 -12.29 -15.32
CA VAL A 56 -4.86 -11.64 -14.30
C VAL A 56 -5.59 -12.71 -13.51
N VAL A 57 -5.17 -12.92 -12.26
CA VAL A 57 -5.69 -13.99 -11.39
C VAL A 57 -6.06 -13.45 -10.01
N TRP A 58 -6.89 -14.20 -9.31
CA TRP A 58 -7.12 -13.97 -7.88
C TRP A 58 -6.02 -14.60 -7.04
N SER A 59 -5.64 -13.92 -5.97
CA SER A 59 -4.72 -14.39 -4.95
C SER A 59 -5.35 -14.15 -3.58
N GLU A 60 -5.51 -15.22 -2.80
CA GLU A 60 -6.03 -15.15 -1.45
C GLU A 60 -4.89 -14.86 -0.48
N LYS A 61 -5.09 -13.87 0.38
CA LYS A 61 -4.06 -13.44 1.32
C LYS A 61 -4.66 -13.03 2.65
N GLN A 62 -3.98 -13.39 3.72
CA GLN A 62 -4.29 -12.99 5.09
C GLN A 62 -3.31 -11.90 5.52
N ALA A 63 -3.82 -10.79 6.05
CA ALA A 63 -2.99 -9.72 6.57
C ALA A 63 -2.32 -10.13 7.89
N LEU A 64 -1.11 -9.62 8.12
CA LEU A 64 -0.36 -9.84 9.34
C LEU A 64 -0.43 -8.61 10.27
N PRO A 65 -0.37 -8.79 11.61
CA PRO A 65 -0.39 -7.70 12.58
C PRO A 65 0.62 -6.58 12.32
N ALA A 66 1.86 -6.92 11.93
CA ALA A 66 2.93 -5.95 11.70
C ALA A 66 3.02 -5.45 10.24
N GLY A 67 1.97 -5.69 9.43
CA GLY A 67 1.97 -5.46 8.00
C GLY A 67 2.49 -6.66 7.20
N GLY A 68 2.29 -6.60 5.89
CA GLY A 68 2.55 -7.74 5.00
C GLY A 68 1.39 -8.75 5.00
N TYR A 69 1.61 -9.86 4.29
CA TYR A 69 0.59 -10.86 4.03
C TYR A 69 1.16 -12.29 4.03
N ASN A 70 0.36 -13.23 4.52
CA ASN A 70 0.52 -14.65 4.22
C ASN A 70 -0.34 -15.00 3.00
N ASN A 71 0.24 -15.71 2.03
CA ASN A 71 -0.54 -16.27 0.92
C ASN A 71 -1.36 -17.46 1.42
N LEU A 72 -2.64 -17.51 1.06
CA LEU A 72 -3.52 -18.63 1.35
C LEU A 72 -3.63 -19.52 0.12
N ALA A 73 -3.50 -20.83 0.33
CA ALA A 73 -3.59 -21.81 -0.76
C ALA A 73 -5.03 -22.03 -1.24
N GLN A 74 -6.01 -21.73 -0.39
CA GLN A 74 -7.43 -21.97 -0.65
C GLN A 74 -8.26 -20.73 -0.32
N VAL A 75 -9.44 -20.66 -0.93
CA VAL A 75 -10.46 -19.65 -0.62
C VAL A 75 -11.00 -19.84 0.79
N THR A 76 -11.34 -18.73 1.44
CA THR A 76 -11.95 -18.71 2.77
C THR A 76 -13.40 -18.24 2.69
N ALA A 77 -14.14 -18.28 3.80
CA ALA A 77 -15.49 -17.74 3.88
C ALA A 77 -15.54 -16.23 3.52
N ASN A 78 -14.46 -15.49 3.77
CA ASN A 78 -14.33 -14.07 3.48
C ASN A 78 -13.61 -13.78 2.15
N SER A 79 -13.35 -14.80 1.32
CA SER A 79 -12.77 -14.57 -0.01
C SER A 79 -13.79 -13.98 -0.98
N LEU A 80 -13.39 -12.95 -1.71
CA LEU A 80 -14.20 -12.27 -2.72
C LEU A 80 -14.17 -12.99 -4.08
N SER A 81 -13.10 -13.73 -4.36
CA SER A 81 -12.88 -14.39 -5.65
C SER A 81 -14.02 -15.32 -6.12
N PRO A 82 -14.72 -16.11 -5.27
CA PRO A 82 -15.76 -17.02 -5.74
C PRO A 82 -17.01 -16.30 -6.28
N MET A 83 -17.27 -15.08 -5.82
CA MET A 83 -18.43 -14.29 -6.21
C MET A 83 -18.10 -13.23 -7.27
N THR A 84 -16.93 -13.31 -7.91
CA THR A 84 -16.48 -12.34 -8.91
C THR A 84 -16.14 -12.96 -10.27
N ARG A 85 -16.19 -12.12 -11.31
CA ARG A 85 -15.69 -12.43 -12.64
C ARG A 85 -14.71 -11.36 -13.10
N LEU A 86 -13.65 -11.82 -13.76
CA LEU A 86 -12.57 -10.99 -14.33
C LEU A 86 -12.62 -11.05 -15.84
N SER A 87 -12.43 -9.91 -16.50
CA SER A 87 -12.27 -9.85 -17.95
C SER A 87 -11.40 -8.66 -18.36
N PRO A 88 -10.36 -8.87 -19.20
CA PRO A 88 -9.83 -10.16 -19.63
C PRO A 88 -9.02 -10.86 -18.52
N LYS A 89 -8.72 -12.16 -18.71
CA LYS A 89 -7.86 -12.94 -17.80
C LYS A 89 -6.38 -12.90 -18.16
N GLN A 90 -6.04 -12.34 -19.31
CA GLN A 90 -4.68 -12.11 -19.77
C GLN A 90 -4.66 -10.83 -20.58
N VAL A 91 -3.59 -10.05 -20.44
CA VAL A 91 -3.36 -8.82 -21.18
C VAL A 91 -1.96 -8.85 -21.76
N THR A 92 -1.82 -8.51 -23.02
CA THR A 92 -0.53 -8.30 -23.70
C THR A 92 -0.49 -6.83 -24.05
N LEU A 93 0.57 -6.14 -23.65
CA LEU A 93 0.68 -4.69 -23.73
C LEU A 93 1.99 -4.32 -24.42
N ALA A 94 1.90 -3.63 -25.56
CA ALA A 94 3.03 -2.91 -26.16
C ALA A 94 3.49 -1.75 -25.24
N PRO A 95 4.67 -1.16 -25.48
CA PRO A 95 5.12 0.02 -24.75
C PRO A 95 4.09 1.17 -24.81
N GLY A 96 3.73 1.71 -23.65
CA GLY A 96 2.70 2.74 -23.50
C GLY A 96 1.26 2.26 -23.67
N GLU A 97 1.03 0.99 -24.03
CA GLU A 97 -0.31 0.45 -24.23
C GLU A 97 -1.07 0.35 -22.91
N LYS A 98 -2.35 0.71 -22.97
CA LYS A 98 -3.28 0.70 -21.85
C LYS A 98 -4.37 -0.33 -22.07
N GLN A 99 -4.63 -1.15 -21.05
CA GLN A 99 -5.74 -2.08 -21.02
C GLN A 99 -6.60 -1.89 -19.77
N THR A 100 -7.90 -2.14 -19.89
CA THR A 100 -8.82 -2.15 -18.75
C THR A 100 -9.22 -3.58 -18.42
N VAL A 101 -9.03 -3.96 -17.15
CA VAL A 101 -9.59 -5.17 -16.54
C VAL A 101 -10.87 -4.80 -15.81
N LYS A 102 -11.98 -5.42 -16.20
CA LYS A 102 -13.27 -5.31 -15.51
C LYS A 102 -13.39 -6.41 -14.47
N ILE A 103 -13.75 -6.00 -13.25
CA ILE A 103 -14.14 -6.89 -12.15
C ILE A 103 -15.65 -6.77 -12.01
N ALA A 104 -16.39 -7.86 -12.07
CA ALA A 104 -17.84 -7.88 -11.86
C ALA A 104 -18.20 -8.77 -10.68
N ILE A 105 -19.00 -8.27 -9.74
CA ILE A 105 -19.50 -9.02 -8.58
C ILE A 105 -20.86 -9.63 -8.93
N ARG A 106 -21.03 -10.92 -8.65
CA ARG A 106 -22.30 -11.65 -8.66
C ARG A 106 -22.56 -12.20 -7.25
N LYS A 107 -23.30 -11.42 -6.47
CA LYS A 107 -23.63 -11.76 -5.08
C LYS A 107 -24.50 -13.01 -5.00
N PRO A 108 -24.19 -14.00 -4.15
CA PRO A 108 -25.11 -15.08 -3.85
C PRO A 108 -26.33 -14.53 -3.09
N LYS A 109 -27.47 -15.23 -3.19
CA LYS A 109 -28.64 -14.90 -2.38
C LYS A 109 -28.33 -15.18 -0.90
N GLY A 110 -28.72 -14.26 -0.02
CA GLY A 110 -28.48 -14.42 1.43
C GLY A 110 -27.01 -14.29 1.84
N LEU A 111 -26.20 -13.52 1.10
CA LEU A 111 -24.84 -13.20 1.51
C LEU A 111 -24.85 -12.58 2.91
N GLN A 112 -24.04 -13.13 3.82
CA GLN A 112 -23.96 -12.64 5.20
C GLN A 112 -23.30 -11.26 5.25
N ALA A 113 -23.74 -10.44 6.20
CA ALA A 113 -23.10 -9.17 6.52
C ALA A 113 -21.62 -9.38 6.84
N GLY A 114 -20.77 -8.51 6.30
CA GLY A 114 -19.33 -8.59 6.52
C GLY A 114 -18.52 -8.07 5.35
N GLU A 115 -17.20 -8.13 5.52
CA GLU A 115 -16.23 -7.75 4.52
C GLU A 115 -15.65 -8.99 3.83
N TYR A 116 -15.59 -8.94 2.50
CA TYR A 116 -15.04 -9.96 1.63
C TYR A 116 -13.89 -9.36 0.84
N ARG A 117 -12.73 -10.03 0.85
CA ARG A 117 -11.51 -9.52 0.23
C ARG A 117 -10.71 -10.62 -0.45
N SER A 118 -10.24 -10.30 -1.65
CA SER A 118 -9.23 -11.05 -2.39
C SER A 118 -8.29 -10.06 -3.08
N HIS A 119 -7.16 -10.53 -3.61
CA HIS A 119 -6.23 -9.64 -4.30
C HIS A 119 -6.19 -9.96 -5.78
N LEU A 120 -6.31 -8.92 -6.60
CA LEU A 120 -6.13 -9.03 -8.04
C LEU A 120 -4.63 -9.02 -8.33
N LEU A 121 -4.10 -10.14 -8.82
CA LEU A 121 -2.70 -10.34 -9.16
C LEU A 121 -2.52 -10.24 -10.68
N PHE A 122 -1.70 -9.28 -11.10
CA PHE A 122 -1.13 -9.17 -12.44
C PHE A 122 0.20 -9.93 -12.43
N GLN A 123 0.12 -11.22 -12.73
CA GLN A 123 1.27 -12.11 -12.79
C GLN A 123 1.97 -11.93 -14.14
N ALA A 124 3.17 -11.36 -14.15
CA ALA A 124 3.94 -11.23 -15.37
C ALA A 124 4.34 -12.61 -15.90
N LEU A 125 4.17 -12.79 -17.20
CA LEU A 125 4.64 -13.97 -17.92
C LEU A 125 6.02 -13.66 -18.53
N PRO A 126 6.96 -14.64 -18.54
CA PRO A 126 8.23 -14.46 -19.22
C PRO A 126 8.00 -14.15 -20.70
N ASN A 127 8.78 -13.22 -21.26
CA ASN A 127 8.89 -13.08 -22.70
C ASN A 127 9.74 -14.26 -23.23
N GLU A 128 9.42 -14.79 -24.41
CA GLU A 128 10.26 -15.82 -25.03
C GLU A 128 11.64 -15.21 -25.33
N ASN A 129 12.70 -15.75 -24.71
CA ASN A 129 14.07 -15.33 -24.95
C ASN A 129 14.44 -15.64 -26.40
N LYS A 130 14.81 -14.62 -27.19
CA LYS A 130 15.24 -14.83 -28.58
C LYS A 130 16.69 -15.24 -28.77
N GLU A 131 17.57 -15.15 -27.77
CA GLU A 131 18.97 -15.62 -27.91
C GLU A 131 19.56 -16.07 -26.56
N GLN A 132 19.99 -17.34 -26.47
CA GLN A 132 20.86 -17.81 -25.38
C GLN A 132 22.29 -17.33 -25.64
N LYS A 133 22.75 -16.33 -24.90
CA LYS A 133 24.17 -15.96 -24.86
C LYS A 133 24.85 -16.69 -23.70
N SER A 134 26.06 -17.21 -23.90
CA SER A 134 26.86 -17.82 -22.83
C SER A 134 27.18 -16.78 -21.76
N GLY A 135 26.62 -16.96 -20.56
CA GLY A 135 26.80 -16.09 -19.39
C GLY A 135 25.69 -16.28 -18.36
N ILE A 136 25.90 -15.77 -17.14
CA ILE A 136 24.83 -15.72 -16.12
C ILE A 136 23.91 -14.54 -16.45
N GLN A 137 22.67 -14.83 -16.83
CA GLN A 137 21.64 -13.82 -17.10
C GLN A 137 20.56 -13.89 -16.00
N ILE A 138 20.37 -12.78 -15.28
CA ILE A 138 19.32 -12.65 -14.27
C ILE A 138 18.12 -11.96 -14.92
N ASN A 139 17.03 -12.70 -15.14
CA ASN A 139 15.78 -12.16 -15.66
C ASN A 139 14.81 -11.90 -14.51
N MET A 140 14.61 -10.63 -14.16
CA MET A 140 13.63 -10.22 -13.15
C MET A 140 12.23 -10.07 -13.76
N ILE A 141 11.25 -10.78 -13.20
CA ILE A 141 9.86 -10.74 -13.62
C ILE A 141 9.03 -10.18 -12.47
N MET A 142 8.45 -8.98 -12.66
CA MET A 142 7.69 -8.30 -11.62
C MET A 142 6.20 -8.56 -11.76
N SER A 143 5.57 -9.01 -10.66
CA SER A 143 4.12 -9.18 -10.57
C SER A 143 3.55 -8.18 -9.56
N PHE A 144 2.32 -7.72 -9.80
CA PHE A 144 1.68 -6.68 -9.00
C PHE A 144 0.35 -7.15 -8.43
N SER A 145 0.04 -6.77 -7.20
CA SER A 145 -1.16 -7.25 -6.49
C SER A 145 -1.87 -6.09 -5.82
N ILE A 146 -3.16 -5.92 -6.10
CA ILE A 146 -4.01 -4.90 -5.46
C ILE A 146 -5.15 -5.55 -4.69
N PRO A 147 -5.52 -5.03 -3.50
CA PRO A 147 -6.68 -5.53 -2.77
C PRO A 147 -7.97 -5.11 -3.46
N VAL A 148 -8.93 -6.05 -3.51
CA VAL A 148 -10.29 -5.83 -3.96
C VAL A 148 -11.22 -6.20 -2.81
N VAL A 149 -12.00 -5.22 -2.35
CA VAL A 149 -12.84 -5.32 -1.16
C VAL A 149 -14.30 -5.12 -1.54
N TYR A 150 -15.16 -5.98 -1.00
CA TYR A 150 -16.60 -5.81 -1.03
C TYR A 150 -17.11 -5.85 0.41
N ARG A 151 -18.06 -4.97 0.74
CA ARG A 151 -18.71 -4.95 2.05
C ARG A 151 -20.20 -5.11 1.86
N GLU A 152 -20.78 -6.06 2.57
CA GLU A 152 -22.23 -6.23 2.66
C GLU A 152 -22.67 -5.68 4.02
N GLN A 153 -23.64 -4.76 4.01
CA GLN A 153 -24.20 -4.15 5.24
C GLN A 153 -23.10 -3.54 6.12
N ALA A 154 -22.28 -2.66 5.53
CA ALA A 154 -21.12 -2.08 6.19
C ALA A 154 -21.51 -1.18 7.39
N GLU A 155 -20.78 -1.32 8.48
CA GLU A 155 -20.71 -0.32 9.56
C GLU A 155 -19.40 0.50 9.47
N GLN A 156 -19.40 1.68 10.07
CA GLN A 156 -18.20 2.50 10.17
C GLN A 156 -17.16 1.82 11.08
N PRO A 157 -15.92 1.62 10.62
CA PRO A 157 -14.91 0.98 11.43
C PRO A 157 -14.50 1.83 12.63
N ARG A 158 -14.20 1.17 13.75
CA ARG A 158 -13.68 1.82 14.97
C ARG A 158 -12.31 1.26 15.34
N VAL A 159 -11.38 2.16 15.61
CA VAL A 159 -9.99 1.83 15.97
C VAL A 159 -9.60 2.68 17.17
N THR A 160 -8.71 2.15 18.02
CA THR A 160 -8.08 2.91 19.11
C THR A 160 -6.57 2.73 19.05
N ILE A 161 -5.82 3.79 19.30
CA ILE A 161 -4.38 3.69 19.58
C ILE A 161 -4.22 3.28 21.05
N THR A 162 -3.65 2.11 21.27
CA THR A 162 -3.51 1.51 22.61
C THR A 162 -2.15 1.78 23.25
N GLN A 163 -1.12 1.95 22.43
CA GLN A 163 0.23 2.23 22.89
C GLN A 163 1.04 2.89 21.77
N VAL A 164 1.92 3.81 22.15
CA VAL A 164 2.93 4.41 21.28
C VAL A 164 4.27 4.33 21.99
N SER A 165 5.32 3.92 21.27
CA SER A 165 6.68 3.87 21.80
C SER A 165 7.71 4.30 20.77
N ILE A 166 8.83 4.84 21.25
CA ILE A 166 10.01 5.13 20.42
C ILE A 166 10.91 3.90 20.41
N VAL A 167 11.24 3.40 19.22
CA VAL A 167 12.12 2.24 19.05
C VAL A 167 13.41 2.68 18.35
N LYS A 168 14.55 2.25 18.88
CA LYS A 168 15.86 2.48 18.26
C LYS A 168 15.95 1.64 16.97
N SER A 169 16.47 2.22 15.89
CA SER A 169 16.74 1.45 14.68
C SER A 169 18.00 0.61 14.88
N ALA A 170 17.98 -0.65 14.44
CA ALA A 170 19.11 -1.57 14.54
C ALA A 170 20.35 -1.08 13.74
N ASP A 171 20.12 -0.34 12.65
CA ASP A 171 21.15 0.02 11.66
C ASP A 171 21.67 1.46 11.79
N GLN A 172 21.78 2.02 13.01
CA GLN A 172 22.13 3.44 13.26
C GLN A 172 21.22 4.47 12.57
N ALA A 173 20.11 4.04 11.96
CA ALA A 173 19.13 4.95 11.40
C ALA A 173 18.37 5.70 12.50
N LYS A 174 17.70 6.80 12.12
CA LYS A 174 16.85 7.58 13.03
C LYS A 174 15.87 6.69 13.81
N PRO A 175 15.52 7.05 15.06
CA PRO A 175 14.51 6.32 15.82
C PRO A 175 13.19 6.25 15.04
N LYS A 176 12.43 5.18 15.27
CA LYS A 176 11.10 4.98 14.67
C LYS A 176 10.03 5.09 15.75
N ILE A 177 8.81 5.43 15.35
CA ILE A 177 7.66 5.46 16.25
C ILE A 177 6.84 4.20 15.99
N GLN A 178 6.73 3.33 16.98
CA GLN A 178 5.88 2.15 16.92
C GLN A 178 4.52 2.46 17.56
N VAL A 179 3.44 2.12 16.86
CA VAL A 179 2.06 2.39 17.25
C VAL A 179 1.29 1.08 17.27
N GLN A 180 0.66 0.75 18.40
CA GLN A 180 -0.24 -0.39 18.53
C GLN A 180 -1.69 0.08 18.40
N LEU A 181 -2.39 -0.42 17.38
CA LEU A 181 -3.77 -0.09 17.09
C LEU A 181 -4.66 -1.31 17.37
N LYS A 182 -5.85 -1.09 17.94
CA LYS A 182 -6.87 -2.13 18.18
C LYS A 182 -8.13 -1.83 17.39
N ARG A 183 -8.62 -2.80 16.63
CA ARG A 183 -9.89 -2.75 15.88
C ARG A 183 -11.05 -3.21 16.78
N HIS A 184 -12.23 -2.60 16.62
CA HIS A 184 -13.42 -2.91 17.43
C HIS A 184 -14.66 -3.34 16.62
N THR A 185 -14.55 -3.44 15.30
CA THR A 185 -15.65 -3.65 14.34
C THR A 185 -15.23 -4.58 13.22
N ASN A 186 -16.13 -5.35 12.61
CA ASN A 186 -15.81 -6.38 11.60
C ASN A 186 -15.48 -5.87 10.19
N PHE A 187 -15.21 -4.57 10.06
CA PHE A 187 -14.89 -3.92 8.80
C PHE A 187 -13.52 -3.26 8.89
N SER A 188 -12.80 -3.21 7.77
CA SER A 188 -11.46 -2.66 7.76
C SER A 188 -11.46 -1.14 7.89
N SER A 189 -10.58 -0.57 8.70
CA SER A 189 -10.23 0.84 8.57
C SER A 189 -9.28 1.06 7.40
N TYR A 190 -9.29 2.24 6.79
CA TYR A 190 -8.33 2.64 5.76
C TYR A 190 -8.04 4.14 5.87
N GLY A 191 -6.77 4.51 5.96
CA GLY A 191 -6.40 5.89 6.30
C GLY A 191 -4.90 6.18 6.33
N LYS A 192 -4.57 7.38 6.80
CA LYS A 192 -3.23 7.89 7.00
C LYS A 192 -2.89 7.89 8.48
N LEU A 193 -1.83 7.20 8.86
CA LEU A 193 -1.27 7.31 10.20
C LEU A 193 -0.13 8.31 10.16
N SER A 194 -0.27 9.44 10.86
CA SER A 194 0.70 10.54 10.86
C SER A 194 1.24 10.79 12.26
N ALA A 195 2.49 11.26 12.34
CA ALA A 195 3.08 11.79 13.56
C ALA A 195 3.41 13.28 13.37
N TYR A 196 3.09 14.09 14.38
CA TYR A 196 3.30 15.53 14.39
C TYR A 196 4.03 15.97 15.66
N VAL A 197 4.85 17.01 15.54
CA VAL A 197 5.47 17.71 16.68
C VAL A 197 5.02 19.17 16.68
N LYS A 198 5.02 19.81 17.84
CA LYS A 198 4.86 21.26 17.90
C LYS A 198 6.14 21.92 17.41
N ASN A 199 6.04 22.82 16.45
CA ASN A 199 7.15 23.65 16.01
C ASN A 199 7.33 24.87 16.93
N ALA A 200 8.42 25.62 16.75
CA ALA A 200 8.72 26.80 17.55
C ALA A 200 7.67 27.92 17.47
N SER A 201 6.83 27.94 16.42
CA SER A 201 5.73 28.90 16.25
C SER A 201 4.38 28.41 16.78
N GLY A 202 4.34 27.25 17.44
CA GLY A 202 3.13 26.66 18.02
C GLY A 202 2.24 25.87 17.04
N GLY A 203 2.63 25.79 15.76
CA GLY A 203 1.98 24.96 14.75
C GLY A 203 2.38 23.48 14.83
N GLN A 204 1.63 22.61 14.15
CA GLN A 204 1.94 21.20 14.02
C GLN A 204 2.79 20.93 12.78
N GLU A 205 3.97 20.35 12.97
CA GLU A 205 4.86 19.91 11.90
C GLU A 205 4.78 18.38 11.77
N LYS A 206 4.45 17.88 10.58
CA LYS A 206 4.41 16.43 10.30
C LYS A 206 5.83 15.88 10.17
N ILE A 207 6.15 14.86 10.96
CA ILE A 207 7.48 14.25 11.02
C ILE A 207 7.55 12.82 10.46
N ALA A 208 6.41 12.14 10.33
CA ALA A 208 6.31 10.82 9.74
C ALA A 208 4.88 10.54 9.23
N GLU A 209 4.73 9.65 8.25
CA GLU A 209 3.42 9.22 7.74
C GLU A 209 3.48 7.81 7.14
N ILE A 210 2.41 7.03 7.34
CA ILE A 210 2.01 5.92 6.47
C ILE A 210 0.68 6.31 5.82
N SER A 211 0.68 6.59 4.51
CA SER A 211 -0.49 7.19 3.84
C SER A 211 -1.64 6.22 3.55
N ASN A 212 -1.38 4.90 3.53
CA ASN A 212 -2.33 3.87 3.09
C ASN A 212 -2.41 2.71 4.11
N LEU A 213 -2.60 3.02 5.39
CA LEU A 213 -2.71 2.02 6.45
C LEU A 213 -4.12 1.41 6.46
N SER A 214 -4.18 0.08 6.33
CA SER A 214 -5.42 -0.70 6.53
C SER A 214 -5.29 -1.60 7.76
N ILE A 215 -6.37 -1.73 8.54
CA ILE A 215 -6.48 -2.75 9.59
C ILE A 215 -7.66 -3.64 9.23
N TYR A 216 -7.39 -4.86 8.76
CA TYR A 216 -8.40 -5.76 8.22
C TYR A 216 -9.12 -6.58 9.31
N PRO A 217 -10.30 -7.15 9.01
CA PRO A 217 -11.12 -7.88 9.98
C PRO A 217 -10.43 -9.08 10.64
N GLU A 218 -9.46 -9.73 9.98
CA GLU A 218 -8.71 -10.83 10.60
C GLU A 218 -7.61 -10.36 11.57
N VAL A 219 -7.33 -9.05 11.64
CA VAL A 219 -6.30 -8.44 12.50
C VAL A 219 -6.99 -7.66 13.62
N ASP A 220 -6.98 -8.20 14.84
CA ASP A 220 -7.53 -7.53 16.01
C ASP A 220 -6.63 -6.41 16.54
N LYS A 221 -5.32 -6.66 16.49
CA LYS A 221 -4.27 -5.74 16.93
C LYS A 221 -3.24 -5.58 15.82
N ALA A 222 -3.03 -4.35 15.36
CA ALA A 222 -2.05 -4.01 14.36
C ALA A 222 -0.88 -3.25 15.00
N ILE A 223 0.32 -3.44 14.44
CA ILE A 223 1.54 -2.74 14.82
C ILE A 223 2.02 -1.96 13.59
N ALA A 224 1.93 -0.64 13.64
CA ALA A 224 2.45 0.25 12.62
C ALA A 224 3.78 0.84 13.08
N THR A 225 4.76 0.94 12.18
CA THR A 225 6.06 1.54 12.48
C THR A 225 6.30 2.71 11.55
N LEU A 226 6.21 3.93 12.09
CA LEU A 226 6.45 5.17 11.38
C LEU A 226 7.95 5.45 11.32
N SER A 227 8.46 5.64 10.10
CA SER A 227 9.81 6.13 9.86
C SER A 227 9.77 7.64 9.70
N LEU A 228 10.67 8.34 10.38
CA LEU A 228 10.77 9.79 10.26
C LEU A 228 11.16 10.19 8.83
N PHE A 229 10.65 11.33 8.37
CA PHE A 229 11.10 11.92 7.13
C PHE A 229 12.59 12.28 7.18
N LYS A 230 13.22 12.33 6.00
CA LYS A 230 14.68 12.45 5.86
C LYS A 230 15.27 13.69 6.54
N ASP A 231 14.51 14.78 6.61
CA ASP A 231 14.89 16.06 7.21
C ASP A 231 14.36 16.27 8.64
N LYS A 232 13.58 15.32 9.18
CA LYS A 232 12.90 15.47 10.49
C LYS A 232 13.57 14.67 11.60
N GLN A 233 13.42 15.11 12.84
CA GLN A 233 13.93 14.44 14.03
C GLN A 233 12.85 14.43 15.12
N LEU A 234 13.01 13.56 16.12
CA LEU A 234 12.20 13.66 17.33
C LEU A 234 12.67 14.86 18.16
N PRO A 235 11.77 15.53 18.89
CA PRO A 235 12.17 16.57 19.82
C PRO A 235 12.95 15.96 20.99
N GLU A 236 13.88 16.71 21.58
CA GLU A 236 14.56 16.28 22.82
C GLU A 236 13.58 16.23 23.99
N ASN A 237 12.72 17.25 24.10
CA ASN A 237 11.65 17.36 25.09
C ASN A 237 10.37 17.85 24.41
N GLY A 238 9.21 17.33 24.81
CA GLY A 238 7.92 17.82 24.34
C GLY A 238 6.92 16.70 24.09
N VAL A 239 6.07 16.88 23.06
CA VAL A 239 5.02 15.92 22.73
C VAL A 239 5.02 15.58 21.24
N VAL A 240 4.72 14.32 20.94
CA VAL A 240 4.43 13.80 19.61
C VAL A 240 2.96 13.42 19.55
N LEU A 241 2.20 14.06 18.67
CA LEU A 241 0.83 13.69 18.36
C LEU A 241 0.83 12.63 17.27
N ILE A 242 0.22 11.48 17.54
CA ILE A 242 -0.08 10.43 16.58
C ILE A 242 -1.55 10.54 16.21
N ASP A 243 -1.85 10.50 14.92
CA ASP A 243 -3.20 10.67 14.42
C ASP A 243 -3.48 9.69 13.28
N TYR A 244 -4.62 8.99 13.35
CA TYR A 244 -5.07 8.05 12.34
C TYR A 244 -6.34 8.57 11.66
N GLU A 245 -6.14 9.31 10.57
CA GLU A 245 -7.22 9.92 9.79
C GLU A 245 -7.68 8.98 8.66
N GLY A 246 -8.97 8.88 8.42
CA GLY A 246 -9.52 8.07 7.34
C GLY A 246 -9.23 8.63 5.94
N ALA A 247 -9.16 7.73 4.96
CA ALA A 247 -8.91 8.05 3.56
C ALA A 247 -9.96 7.41 2.64
N GLU A 248 -10.04 7.86 1.38
CA GLU A 248 -11.01 7.40 0.38
C GLU A 248 -12.46 7.39 0.90
N GLU A 249 -13.06 6.23 1.10
CA GLU A 249 -14.42 6.09 1.63
C GLU A 249 -14.56 6.59 3.09
N TYR A 250 -13.44 6.80 3.79
CA TYR A 250 -13.40 7.25 5.18
C TYR A 250 -12.84 8.67 5.37
N LYS A 251 -12.75 9.50 4.32
CA LYS A 251 -12.19 10.87 4.39
C LYS A 251 -12.76 11.78 5.49
N ALA A 252 -13.97 11.50 5.98
CA ALA A 252 -14.63 12.28 7.03
C ALA A 252 -14.55 11.62 8.42
N VAL A 253 -13.76 10.55 8.56
CA VAL A 253 -13.63 9.79 9.80
C VAL A 253 -12.25 10.03 10.38
N ASP A 254 -12.20 10.56 11.59
CA ASP A 254 -11.03 10.46 12.45
C ASP A 254 -11.14 9.17 13.27
N PHE A 255 -10.19 8.25 13.08
CA PHE A 255 -10.24 6.96 13.75
C PHE A 255 -9.73 7.03 15.18
N ALA A 256 -8.59 7.69 15.41
CA ALA A 256 -7.96 7.76 16.73
C ALA A 256 -6.78 8.73 16.73
N SER A 257 -6.61 9.46 17.84
CA SER A 257 -5.41 10.23 18.14
C SER A 257 -4.79 9.81 19.48
N TYR A 258 -3.48 10.01 19.62
CA TYR A 258 -2.71 9.71 20.84
C TYR A 258 -1.55 10.69 20.99
N THR A 259 -1.35 11.22 22.20
CA THR A 259 -0.22 12.12 22.49
C THR A 259 0.82 11.38 23.33
N LEU A 260 2.04 11.28 22.82
CA LEU A 260 3.21 10.74 23.52
C LEU A 260 4.08 11.88 24.05
N ALA A 261 4.40 11.87 25.34
CA ALA A 261 5.42 12.75 25.91
C ALA A 261 6.84 12.20 25.61
N ILE A 262 7.78 13.09 25.31
CA ILE A 262 9.19 12.79 25.08
C ILE A 262 10.01 13.62 26.07
N GLY A 263 10.98 13.00 26.75
CA GLY A 263 11.92 13.70 27.63
C GLY A 263 11.52 13.80 29.11
N GLU A 264 10.74 12.84 29.62
CA GLU A 264 10.63 12.61 31.07
C GLU A 264 11.74 11.65 31.56
#